data_AF-A0A4Z0S5I4-F1
#
_entry.id   AF-A0A4Z0S5I4-F1
#
_cell.length_a   1.000
_cell.length_b   1.000
_cell.length_c   1.000
_cell.angle_alpha   90.00
_cell.angle_beta   90.00
_cell.angle_gamma   90.00
#
_symmetry.space_group_name_H-M   'P 1'
#
loop_
_entity.id
_entity.type
_entity.pdbx_description
1 polymer ?
#
loop_
_entity_poly.entity_id
_entity_poly.type
_entity_poly.pdbx_seq_one_letter_code
_entity_poly.pdbx_strand_id
1 'polypeptide(L)'
;MQMLIQVIEGYRNDDVADYLTQDIEHRLVYAQNMASQPTISRFLSHLTNEDIDELQELNRRIVSLIDERSANTELVLDLDSTYFETFGHQEKIGFNYHYLNVGYHPLIMTDALTGTV
;
A
#
# COMPACT_ATOMS: atom_id res chain seq x y z
N MET A 1 -6.35 9.85 -3.89
CA MET A 1 -6.82 8.96 -4.97
C MET A 1 -5.72 8.61 -5.97
N GLN A 2 -4.91 9.58 -6.46
CA GLN A 2 -3.84 9.32 -7.43
C GLN A 2 -2.87 8.20 -7.00
N MET A 3 -2.27 8.32 -5.82
CA MET A 3 -1.36 7.32 -5.25
C MET A 3 -1.93 5.89 -5.22
N LEU A 4 -3.19 5.73 -4.79
CA LEU A 4 -3.82 4.41 -4.67
C LEU A 4 -3.95 3.73 -6.03
N ILE A 5 -4.41 4.47 -7.04
CA ILE A 5 -4.56 3.94 -8.41
C ILE A 5 -3.19 3.62 -9.03
N GLN A 6 -2.20 4.49 -8.83
CA GLN A 6 -0.83 4.23 -9.30
C GLN A 6 -0.25 2.94 -8.70
N VAL A 7 -0.49 2.70 -7.39
CA VAL A 7 -0.09 1.44 -6.73
C VAL A 7 -0.81 0.23 -7.33
N ILE A 8 -2.11 0.34 -7.62
CA ILE A 8 -2.90 -0.73 -8.28
C ILE A 8 -2.35 -1.05 -9.67
N GLU A 9 -1.87 -0.04 -10.40
CA GLU A 9 -1.25 -0.19 -11.73
C GLU A 9 0.18 -0.74 -11.67
N GLY A 10 0.75 -0.90 -10.47
CA GLY A 10 2.08 -1.45 -10.25
C GLY A 10 3.18 -0.41 -10.04
N TYR A 11 2.85 0.89 -10.02
CA TYR A 11 3.78 1.95 -9.67
C TYR A 11 3.90 2.08 -8.14
N ARG A 12 5.03 1.60 -7.62
CA ARG A 12 5.25 1.47 -6.16
C ARG A 12 5.80 2.73 -5.49
N ASN A 13 6.39 3.63 -6.25
CA ASN A 13 7.02 4.85 -5.76
C ASN A 13 6.43 6.08 -6.47
N ASP A 14 6.73 7.25 -5.93
CA ASP A 14 6.29 8.53 -6.45
C ASP A 14 7.14 9.04 -7.62
N ASP A 15 8.28 8.40 -7.91
CA ASP A 15 9.24 8.76 -8.97
C ASP A 15 8.63 8.84 -10.37
N VAL A 16 7.61 8.04 -10.66
CA VAL A 16 6.90 8.06 -11.94
C VAL A 16 5.83 9.16 -12.04
N ALA A 17 5.46 9.82 -10.93
CA ALA A 17 4.29 10.68 -10.90
C ALA A 17 4.37 11.84 -11.91
N ASP A 18 5.54 12.44 -12.08
CA ASP A 18 5.75 13.51 -13.06
C ASP A 18 5.63 12.98 -14.50
N TYR A 19 6.12 11.78 -14.79
CA TYR A 19 5.97 11.15 -16.10
C TYR A 19 4.49 10.88 -16.42
N LEU A 20 3.75 10.35 -15.44
CA LEU A 20 2.33 10.05 -15.59
C LEU A 20 1.49 11.31 -15.84
N THR A 21 1.95 12.51 -15.42
CA THR A 21 1.28 13.79 -15.75
C THR A 21 1.19 14.07 -17.24
N GLN A 22 2.08 13.47 -18.04
CA GLN A 22 2.11 13.62 -19.49
C GLN A 22 1.36 12.49 -20.20
N ASP A 23 1.06 11.39 -19.50
CA ASP A 23 0.38 10.24 -20.07
C ASP A 23 -1.10 10.54 -20.34
N ILE A 24 -1.58 10.19 -21.54
CA ILE A 24 -2.94 10.50 -21.97
C ILE A 24 -3.99 9.74 -21.16
N GLU A 25 -3.75 8.48 -20.84
CA GLU A 25 -4.72 7.64 -20.11
C GLU A 25 -4.90 8.17 -18.69
N HIS A 26 -3.80 8.51 -18.02
CA HIS A 26 -3.83 9.10 -16.69
C HIS A 26 -4.53 10.46 -16.68
N ARG A 27 -4.19 11.33 -17.65
CA ARG A 27 -4.82 12.65 -17.75
C ARG A 27 -6.34 12.58 -17.95
N LEU A 28 -6.86 11.52 -18.56
CA LEU A 28 -8.29 11.25 -18.67
C LEU A 28 -8.89 10.79 -17.35
N VAL A 29 -8.23 9.88 -16.63
CA VAL A 29 -8.68 9.37 -15.33
C VAL A 29 -8.76 10.47 -14.27
N TYR A 30 -7.79 11.38 -14.24
CA TYR A 30 -7.67 12.42 -13.21
C TYR A 30 -8.16 13.81 -13.65
N ALA A 31 -8.82 13.91 -14.81
CA ALA A 31 -9.35 15.17 -15.34
C ALA A 31 -8.33 16.33 -15.29
N GLN A 32 -7.07 16.06 -15.66
CA GLN A 32 -5.94 17.02 -15.65
C GLN A 32 -5.42 17.49 -14.27
N ASN A 33 -5.94 16.99 -13.15
CA ASN A 33 -5.54 17.45 -11.80
C ASN A 33 -4.63 16.43 -11.09
N MET A 34 -3.41 16.27 -11.59
CA MET A 34 -2.43 15.35 -10.99
C MET A 34 -1.39 16.08 -10.15
N ALA A 35 -1.07 15.50 -8.99
CA ALA A 35 0.04 15.89 -8.16
C ALA A 35 1.37 15.47 -8.81
N SER A 36 2.33 16.39 -8.78
CA SER A 36 3.72 16.11 -9.15
C SER A 36 4.41 15.23 -8.11
N GLN A 37 5.53 14.61 -8.48
CA GLN A 37 6.35 13.80 -7.58
C GLN A 37 6.71 14.57 -6.29
N PRO A 38 7.21 15.82 -6.33
CA PRO A 38 7.51 16.57 -5.09
C PRO A 38 6.27 16.88 -4.24
N THR A 39 5.07 16.88 -4.83
CA THR A 39 3.83 17.08 -4.09
C THR A 39 3.42 15.81 -3.36
N ILE A 40 3.55 14.66 -4.01
CA ILE A 40 3.32 13.35 -3.40
C ILE A 40 4.32 13.07 -2.29
N SER A 41 5.62 13.30 -2.54
CA SER A 41 6.67 13.12 -1.53
C SER A 41 6.41 13.94 -0.27
N ARG A 42 6.07 15.23 -0.42
CA ARG A 42 5.71 16.10 0.71
C ARG A 42 4.44 15.63 1.42
N PHE A 43 3.44 15.16 0.69
CA PHE A 43 2.24 14.61 1.32
C PHE A 43 2.59 13.41 2.21
N LEU A 44 3.34 12.45 1.67
CA LEU A 44 3.79 11.25 2.39
C LEU A 44 4.64 11.58 3.62
N SER A 45 5.52 12.58 3.51
CA SER A 45 6.41 12.97 4.61
C SER A 45 5.69 13.64 5.79
N HIS A 46 4.43 14.05 5.61
CA HIS A 46 3.62 14.69 6.66
C HIS A 46 2.57 13.74 7.25
N LEU A 47 2.50 12.49 6.80
CA LEU A 47 1.60 11.50 7.39
C LEU A 47 1.95 11.27 8.86
N THR A 48 0.93 11.29 9.68
CA THR A 48 0.98 11.03 11.11
C THR A 48 0.46 9.62 11.42
N ASN A 49 0.56 9.19 12.68
CA ASN A 49 -0.07 7.93 13.10
C ASN A 49 -1.60 8.00 12.98
N GLU A 50 -2.22 9.17 13.16
CA GLU A 50 -3.67 9.34 12.96
C GLU A 50 -4.07 9.11 11.50
N ASP A 51 -3.28 9.62 10.55
CA ASP A 51 -3.50 9.37 9.12
C ASP A 51 -3.34 7.88 8.77
N ILE A 52 -2.43 7.17 9.44
CA ILE A 52 -2.26 5.71 9.28
C ILE A 52 -3.52 4.98 9.78
N ASP A 53 -4.08 5.38 10.91
CA ASP A 53 -5.31 4.79 11.45
C ASP A 53 -6.50 5.03 10.49
N GLU A 54 -6.59 6.21 9.88
CA GLU A 54 -7.60 6.50 8.85
C GLU A 54 -7.45 5.62 7.60
N LEU A 55 -6.21 5.36 7.16
CA LEU A 55 -5.93 4.44 6.05
C LEU A 55 -6.30 2.99 6.41
N GLN A 56 -6.09 2.57 7.66
CA GLN A 56 -6.54 1.26 8.12
C GLN A 56 -8.06 1.14 8.13
N GLU A 57 -8.77 2.19 8.55
CA GLU A 57 -10.23 2.24 8.48
C GLU A 57 -10.75 2.18 7.03
N LEU A 58 -10.08 2.87 6.10
CA LEU A 58 -10.36 2.74 4.68
C LEU A 58 -10.17 1.30 4.19
N ASN A 59 -9.08 0.64 4.57
CA ASN A 59 -8.84 -0.76 4.23
C ASN A 59 -9.98 -1.66 4.73
N ARG A 60 -10.39 -1.54 5.99
CA ARG A 60 -11.51 -2.31 6.57
C ARG A 60 -12.82 -2.13 5.82
N ARG A 61 -13.10 -0.91 5.35
CA ARG A 61 -14.30 -0.65 4.53
C ARG A 61 -14.22 -1.35 3.18
N ILE A 62 -13.05 -1.42 2.56
CA ILE A 62 -12.84 -2.16 1.31
C ILE A 62 -13.06 -3.66 1.55
N VAL A 63 -12.49 -4.22 2.63
CA VAL A 63 -12.72 -5.62 3.03
C VAL A 63 -14.21 -5.90 3.23
N SER A 64 -14.92 -5.05 3.99
CA SER A 64 -16.37 -5.20 4.20
C SER A 64 -17.16 -5.24 2.89
N LEU A 65 -16.79 -4.43 1.89
CA LEU A 65 -17.46 -4.44 0.59
C LEU A 65 -17.18 -5.72 -0.21
N ILE A 66 -16.02 -6.35 -0.02
CA ILE A 66 -15.69 -7.65 -0.61
C ILE A 66 -16.48 -8.75 0.09
N ASP A 67 -16.50 -8.73 1.42
CA ASP A 67 -17.21 -9.72 2.24
C ASP A 67 -18.71 -9.71 1.96
N GLU A 68 -19.34 -8.53 1.86
CA GLU A 68 -20.75 -8.37 1.48
C GLU A 68 -21.09 -9.00 0.12
N ARG A 69 -20.11 -9.11 -0.78
CA ARG A 69 -20.27 -9.73 -2.10
C ARG A 69 -19.86 -11.20 -2.11
N SER A 70 -19.10 -11.64 -1.11
CA SER A 70 -18.72 -13.03 -0.94
C SER A 70 -19.91 -13.82 -0.39
N ALA A 71 -20.10 -15.04 -0.88
CA ALA A 71 -21.05 -15.99 -0.29
C ALA A 71 -20.34 -16.95 0.69
N ASN A 72 -19.14 -16.58 1.16
CA ASN A 72 -18.29 -17.43 1.97
C ASN A 72 -18.91 -17.57 3.37
N THR A 73 -19.13 -18.80 3.80
CA THR A 73 -19.58 -19.13 5.16
C THR A 73 -18.45 -19.60 6.05
N GLU A 74 -17.25 -19.73 5.48
CA GLU A 74 -16.03 -20.20 6.14
C GLU A 74 -15.00 -19.06 6.10
N LEU A 75 -14.15 -19.01 7.12
CA LEU A 75 -13.02 -18.08 7.22
C LEU A 75 -11.75 -18.92 7.39
N VAL A 76 -10.80 -18.77 6.48
CA VAL A 76 -9.52 -19.47 6.53
C VAL A 76 -8.42 -18.44 6.69
N LEU A 77 -7.77 -18.41 7.86
CA LEU A 77 -6.73 -17.44 8.14
C LEU A 77 -5.37 -18.02 7.72
N ASP A 78 -4.73 -17.37 6.75
CA ASP A 78 -3.35 -17.61 6.39
C ASP A 78 -2.46 -16.62 7.15
N LEU A 79 -1.41 -17.14 7.78
CA LEU A 79 -0.45 -16.37 8.56
C LEU A 79 0.91 -16.57 7.93
N ASP A 80 1.43 -15.53 7.29
CA ASP A 80 2.75 -15.55 6.70
C ASP A 80 3.54 -14.30 7.07
N SER A 81 4.86 -14.43 7.01
CA SER A 81 5.78 -13.35 7.25
C SER A 81 6.47 -12.99 5.94
N THR A 82 6.66 -11.70 5.70
CA THR A 82 7.37 -11.24 4.50
C THR A 82 8.62 -10.45 4.88
N TYR A 83 9.56 -10.33 3.95
CA TYR A 83 10.75 -9.51 4.11
C TYR A 83 10.58 -8.24 3.29
N PHE A 84 10.72 -7.09 3.94
CA PHE A 84 10.86 -5.82 3.24
C PHE A 84 12.28 -5.31 3.45
N GLU A 85 12.98 -5.18 2.32
CA GLU A 85 14.30 -4.57 2.27
C GLU A 85 14.23 -3.12 2.72
N THR A 86 15.24 -2.70 3.48
CA THR A 86 15.37 -1.33 3.97
C THR A 86 16.64 -0.69 3.47
N PHE A 87 16.63 0.64 3.37
CA PHE A 87 17.76 1.42 2.88
C PHE A 87 18.12 2.54 3.85
N GLY A 88 19.41 2.83 3.98
CA GLY A 88 19.89 3.90 4.85
C GLY A 88 19.54 3.67 6.32
N HIS A 89 18.94 4.69 6.96
CA HIS A 89 18.66 4.71 8.40
C HIS A 89 17.16 4.72 8.68
N GLN A 90 16.44 3.71 8.18
CA GLN A 90 15.01 3.56 8.45
C GLN A 90 14.77 3.08 9.89
N GLU A 91 13.70 3.58 10.51
CA GLU A 91 13.38 3.27 11.90
C GLU A 91 12.92 1.82 12.07
N LYS A 92 13.15 1.22 13.26
CA LYS A 92 12.63 -0.10 13.67
C LYS A 92 13.06 -1.28 12.76
N ILE A 93 14.12 -1.12 11.98
CA ILE A 93 14.71 -2.22 11.21
C ILE A 93 15.48 -3.16 12.15
N GLY A 94 15.52 -4.45 11.80
CA GLY A 94 16.19 -5.47 12.60
C GLY A 94 16.87 -6.52 11.72
N PHE A 95 17.90 -7.17 12.27
CA PHE A 95 18.50 -8.32 11.62
C PHE A 95 17.57 -9.52 11.71
N ASN A 96 17.26 -10.12 10.57
CA ASN A 96 16.46 -11.33 10.45
C ASN A 96 17.37 -12.54 10.17
N TYR A 97 17.36 -13.54 11.04
CA TYR A 97 18.20 -14.73 10.91
C TYR A 97 17.77 -15.68 9.80
N HIS A 98 16.49 -15.67 9.38
CA HIS A 98 16.01 -16.48 8.27
C HIS A 98 16.52 -15.94 6.93
N TYR A 99 16.47 -14.62 6.74
CA TYR A 99 16.94 -13.93 5.52
C TYR A 99 18.42 -13.52 5.57
N LEU A 100 19.08 -13.67 6.72
CA LEU A 100 20.46 -13.24 6.98
C LEU A 100 20.73 -11.78 6.59
N ASN A 101 19.73 -10.91 6.74
CA ASN A 101 19.80 -9.52 6.34
C ASN A 101 19.03 -8.60 7.32
N VAL A 102 19.33 -7.30 7.27
CA VAL A 102 18.58 -6.27 7.99
C VAL A 102 17.39 -5.83 7.14
N GLY A 103 16.23 -5.68 7.77
CA GLY A 103 15.02 -5.21 7.08
C GLY A 103 13.85 -5.13 8.03
N TYR A 104 12.66 -4.90 7.47
CA TYR A 104 11.42 -5.19 8.17
C TYR A 104 11.02 -6.64 7.96
N HIS A 105 10.37 -7.21 8.98
CA HIS A 105 9.81 -8.54 8.92
C HIS A 105 8.41 -8.56 9.54
N PRO A 106 7.42 -7.95 8.87
CA PRO A 106 6.06 -7.96 9.38
C PRO A 106 5.44 -9.34 9.22
N LEU A 107 4.64 -9.70 10.22
CA LEU A 107 3.69 -10.81 10.13
C LEU A 107 2.38 -10.27 9.54
N ILE A 108 1.86 -10.94 8.53
CA ILE A 108 0.63 -10.58 7.82
C ILE A 108 -0.35 -11.73 8.01
N MET A 109 -1.61 -11.38 8.30
CA MET A 109 -2.72 -12.31 8.32
C MET A 109 -3.65 -11.97 7.16
N THR A 110 -4.07 -12.97 6.41
CA THR A 110 -5.05 -12.80 5.33
C THR A 110 -6.17 -13.82 5.46
N ASP A 111 -7.35 -13.48 4.93
CA ASP A 111 -8.34 -14.51 4.59
C ASP A 111 -7.90 -15.19 3.29
N ALA A 112 -7.56 -16.46 3.36
CA ALA A 112 -7.10 -17.25 2.21
C ALA A 112 -8.17 -17.42 1.11
N LEU A 113 -9.45 -17.24 1.44
CA LEU A 113 -10.55 -17.39 0.48
C LEU A 113 -10.78 -16.14 -0.37
N THR A 114 -10.57 -14.95 0.22
CA THR A 114 -10.82 -13.66 -0.43
C THR A 114 -9.53 -12.91 -0.76
N GLY A 115 -8.42 -13.27 -0.12
CA GLY A 115 -7.14 -12.59 -0.19
C GLY A 115 -7.08 -11.26 0.57
N THR A 116 -8.08 -10.94 1.40
CA THR A 116 -8.12 -9.67 2.13
C THR A 116 -7.24 -9.68 3.37
N VAL A 117 -6.60 -8.54 3.67
CA VAL A 117 -5.73 -8.27 4.83
C VAL A 117 -6.47 -7.37 5.82
#